data_AF-A0A386PKP4-F1
#
_entry.id   AF-A0A386PKP4-F1
#
_cell.length_a   1.000
_cell.length_b   1.000
_cell.length_c   1.000
_cell.angle_alpha   90.00
_cell.angle_beta   90.00
_cell.angle_gamma   90.00
#
_symmetry.space_group_name_H-M   'P 1'
#
loop_
_entity.id
_entity.type
_entity.pdbx_description
1 polymer ?
#
loop_
_entity_poly.entity_id
_entity_poly.type
_entity_poly.pdbx_seq_one_letter_code
_entity_poly.pdbx_strand_id
1 'polypeptide(L)'
;MPNKINIKFFVFPTLFFLIAGCAFFRKHQEVKLSGEVGIQTGNHTLEFIDGEKYIKELPVISKSATVSWKKTKAMPILDKQGKQISALRGKIGYSYVVSPIKMNGELSDTVSFLILVETTAKGDLEYIVDDLKLKTAGDDLEIKNSVLLPPEPSREYGYVTSYPFGMLISDEVRLAFDHTYINGEWNYMIAELTLKNKKTQRLETYEISLNSKFVHDLLKEVARLYPDIKELAFDLFNDLK
;
A
#
# COMPACT_ATOMS: atom_id res chain seq x y z
N MET A 1 -37.73 3.49 -30.32
CA MET A 1 -36.29 3.13 -30.27
C MET A 1 -35.50 4.41 -30.06
N PRO A 2 -34.67 4.49 -29.01
CA PRO A 2 -33.27 4.14 -29.19
C PRO A 2 -32.81 3.02 -28.25
N ASN A 3 -31.76 2.34 -28.72
CA ASN A 3 -31.15 1.15 -28.15
C ASN A 3 -30.25 1.47 -26.95
N LYS A 4 -30.39 0.61 -25.93
CA LYS A 4 -29.37 -0.04 -25.08
C LYS A 4 -28.01 0.66 -24.93
N ILE A 5 -27.59 0.84 -23.68
CA ILE A 5 -26.46 0.07 -23.12
C ILE A 5 -26.88 -0.48 -21.75
N ASN A 6 -26.88 -1.81 -21.64
CA ASN A 6 -27.15 -2.56 -20.42
C ASN A 6 -25.78 -2.86 -19.79
N ILE A 7 -25.36 -2.05 -18.82
CA ILE A 7 -24.16 -2.34 -18.03
C ILE A 7 -24.59 -3.25 -16.88
N LYS A 8 -24.62 -4.55 -17.16
CA LYS A 8 -24.45 -5.55 -16.11
C LYS A 8 -22.97 -5.56 -15.77
N PHE A 9 -22.62 -5.16 -14.54
CA PHE A 9 -21.74 -5.89 -13.62
C PHE A 9 -21.71 -5.11 -12.30
N PHE A 10 -22.47 -5.62 -11.35
CA PHE A 10 -22.54 -5.21 -9.96
C PHE A 10 -22.22 -6.48 -9.16
N VAL A 11 -21.15 -6.46 -8.36
CA VAL A 11 -20.95 -7.34 -7.19
C VAL A 11 -20.19 -6.52 -6.12
N PHE A 12 -20.96 -5.90 -5.22
CA PHE A 12 -20.68 -5.65 -3.79
C PHE A 12 -20.92 -6.99 -3.02
N PRO A 13 -20.77 -7.17 -1.67
CA PRO A 13 -20.42 -6.27 -0.55
C PRO A 13 -19.41 -6.88 0.46
N THR A 14 -18.97 -6.13 1.50
CA THR A 14 -18.90 -6.53 2.94
C THR A 14 -17.92 -5.63 3.71
N LEU A 15 -18.39 -4.61 4.46
CA LEU A 15 -17.51 -3.84 5.36
C LEU A 15 -18.01 -3.75 6.82
N PHE A 16 -19.10 -4.39 7.21
CA PHE A 16 -19.66 -4.16 8.56
C PHE A 16 -20.01 -5.44 9.32
N PHE A 17 -18.98 -6.20 9.72
CA PHE A 17 -19.13 -7.13 10.84
C PHE A 17 -18.00 -7.09 11.88
N LEU A 18 -16.99 -6.22 11.76
CA LEU A 18 -15.78 -6.38 12.56
C LEU A 18 -15.29 -5.16 13.37
N ILE A 19 -15.90 -3.97 13.29
CA ILE A 19 -15.39 -2.82 14.05
C ILE A 19 -15.89 -2.81 15.51
N ALA A 20 -17.02 -3.45 15.83
CA ALA A 20 -17.45 -3.65 17.23
C ALA A 20 -17.19 -5.08 17.76
N GLY A 21 -16.93 -6.05 16.88
CA GLY A 21 -16.77 -7.46 17.25
C GLY A 21 -15.36 -8.04 17.08
N CYS A 22 -14.46 -7.37 16.36
CA CYS A 22 -13.13 -7.92 16.06
C CYS A 22 -11.96 -6.99 16.30
N ALA A 23 -12.22 -5.77 16.77
CA ALA A 23 -11.28 -5.11 17.68
C ALA A 23 -10.99 -6.01 18.91
N PHE A 24 -11.86 -6.98 19.23
CA PHE A 24 -11.71 -7.89 20.38
C PHE A 24 -11.00 -9.24 20.07
N PHE A 25 -10.65 -9.55 18.82
CA PHE A 25 -10.03 -10.84 18.44
C PHE A 25 -8.83 -10.75 17.48
N ARG A 26 -8.33 -9.56 17.14
CA ARG A 26 -6.96 -9.47 16.59
C ARG A 26 -5.99 -9.66 17.75
N LYS A 27 -5.32 -10.81 17.78
CA LYS A 27 -4.13 -10.99 18.62
C LYS A 27 -3.10 -9.99 18.10
N HIS A 28 -2.71 -9.01 18.92
CA HIS A 28 -1.56 -8.15 18.61
C HIS A 28 -0.39 -9.03 18.19
N GLN A 29 0.18 -8.75 17.03
CA GLN A 29 1.38 -9.41 16.56
C GLN A 29 2.57 -8.61 17.09
N GLU A 30 3.40 -9.24 17.93
CA GLU A 30 4.63 -8.61 18.41
C GLU A 30 5.58 -8.38 17.24
N VAL A 31 5.84 -7.11 16.89
CA VAL A 31 6.91 -6.73 15.98
C VAL A 31 8.22 -6.68 16.78
N LYS A 32 9.16 -7.58 16.52
CA LYS A 32 10.49 -7.62 17.20
C LYS A 32 11.55 -6.86 16.40
N LEU A 33 12.77 -6.73 16.94
CA LEU A 33 13.91 -6.00 16.34
C LEU A 33 15.06 -6.95 15.88
N SER A 34 14.73 -8.17 15.45
CA SER A 34 15.66 -9.26 15.10
C SER A 34 15.46 -9.88 13.70
N GLY A 35 14.76 -9.21 12.79
CA GLY A 35 14.41 -9.72 11.46
C GLY A 35 15.48 -9.40 10.42
N GLU A 36 15.51 -10.17 9.32
CA GLU A 36 16.37 -9.85 8.18
C GLU A 36 15.89 -8.52 7.57
N VAL A 37 16.70 -7.47 7.70
CA VAL A 37 16.53 -6.23 6.96
C VAL A 37 17.37 -6.30 5.68
N GLY A 38 16.92 -5.63 4.63
CA GLY A 38 17.69 -5.52 3.40
C GLY A 38 18.89 -4.60 3.57
N ILE A 39 19.61 -4.36 2.46
CA ILE A 39 20.74 -3.43 2.48
C ILE A 39 20.30 -1.99 2.83
N GLN A 40 21.27 -1.14 3.13
CA GLN A 40 21.05 0.29 3.29
C GLN A 40 20.39 0.88 2.04
N THR A 41 19.39 1.74 2.26
CA THR A 41 18.74 2.49 1.19
C THR A 41 19.69 3.58 0.66
N GLY A 42 19.79 3.70 -0.66
CA GLY A 42 20.57 4.77 -1.29
C GLY A 42 19.90 6.14 -1.15
N ASN A 43 20.69 7.21 -1.37
CA ASN A 43 20.17 8.57 -1.49
C ASN A 43 19.49 8.76 -2.84
N HIS A 44 18.17 8.60 -2.85
CA HIS A 44 17.34 8.80 -4.03
C HIS A 44 16.36 9.95 -3.79
N THR A 45 16.24 10.86 -4.77
CA THR A 45 15.23 11.91 -4.74
C THR A 45 13.86 11.29 -4.96
N LEU A 46 12.95 11.51 -4.02
CA LEU A 46 11.58 11.04 -4.15
C LEU A 46 10.77 12.00 -5.01
N GLU A 47 9.93 11.44 -5.87
CA GLU A 47 8.91 12.18 -6.58
C GLU A 47 7.53 11.78 -6.08
N PHE A 48 6.69 12.78 -5.81
CA PHE A 48 5.33 12.59 -5.33
C PHE A 48 4.31 12.87 -6.43
N ILE A 49 3.18 12.19 -6.33
CA ILE A 49 1.97 12.45 -7.11
C ILE A 49 0.84 12.72 -6.12
N ASP A 50 0.15 13.82 -6.32
CA ASP A 50 -1.07 14.15 -5.60
C ASP A 50 -2.28 13.86 -6.47
N GLY A 51 -3.42 13.57 -5.86
CA GLY A 51 -4.65 13.43 -6.62
C GLY A 51 -5.90 13.47 -5.77
N GLU A 52 -7.02 13.62 -6.48
CA GLU A 52 -8.35 13.58 -5.90
C GLU A 52 -9.23 12.58 -6.66
N LYS A 53 -10.13 11.90 -5.94
CA LYS A 53 -11.05 10.92 -6.52
C LYS A 53 -12.42 11.08 -5.89
N TYR A 54 -13.43 11.24 -6.74
CA TYR A 54 -14.81 11.05 -6.32
C TYR A 54 -15.10 9.55 -6.16
N ILE A 55 -15.47 9.15 -4.96
CA ILE A 55 -15.94 7.81 -4.62
C ILE A 55 -17.46 7.90 -4.48
N LYS A 56 -18.18 7.16 -5.31
CA LYS A 56 -19.65 7.24 -5.38
C LYS A 56 -20.35 6.65 -4.15
N GLU A 57 -19.77 5.60 -3.57
CA GLU A 57 -20.28 4.94 -2.36
C GLU A 57 -19.10 4.50 -1.53
N LEU A 58 -18.79 5.25 -0.46
CA LEU A 58 -17.80 4.81 0.50
C LEU A 58 -18.37 3.67 1.36
N PRO A 59 -17.62 2.57 1.56
CA PRO A 59 -18.16 1.36 2.17
C PRO A 59 -18.50 1.48 3.68
N VAL A 60 -18.35 2.67 4.29
CA VAL A 60 -18.65 2.97 5.71
C VAL A 60 -19.79 3.97 5.88
N ILE A 61 -19.85 5.01 5.05
CA ILE A 61 -20.79 6.13 5.24
C ILE A 61 -21.96 6.10 4.25
N SER A 62 -21.99 5.14 3.31
CA SER A 62 -23.00 5.03 2.23
C SER A 62 -23.28 6.37 1.53
N LYS A 63 -22.26 7.23 1.53
CA LYS A 63 -22.27 8.55 0.93
C LYS A 63 -21.13 8.60 -0.06
N SER A 64 -21.34 9.40 -1.09
CA SER A 64 -20.25 9.77 -1.94
C SER A 64 -19.32 10.72 -1.22
N ALA A 65 -18.04 10.67 -1.58
CA ALA A 65 -17.09 11.67 -1.16
C ALA A 65 -16.01 11.90 -2.19
N THR A 66 -15.52 13.14 -2.25
CA THR A 66 -14.25 13.43 -2.90
C THR A 66 -13.14 13.19 -1.88
N VAL A 67 -12.24 12.27 -2.18
CA VAL A 67 -11.07 11.99 -1.35
C VAL A 67 -9.80 12.51 -2.00
N SER A 68 -8.92 13.13 -1.23
CA SER A 68 -7.56 13.47 -1.67
C SER A 68 -6.55 12.46 -1.15
N TRP A 69 -5.47 12.27 -1.89
CA TRP A 69 -4.38 11.37 -1.55
C TRP A 69 -3.05 11.90 -2.05
N LYS A 70 -1.97 11.40 -1.44
CA LYS A 70 -0.60 11.63 -1.91
C LYS A 70 0.13 10.30 -1.99
N LYS A 71 0.81 10.05 -3.11
CA LYS A 71 1.57 8.82 -3.33
C LYS A 71 2.98 9.10 -3.84
N THR A 72 3.88 8.13 -3.69
CA THR A 72 5.16 8.13 -4.40
C THR A 72 4.97 7.71 -5.85
N LYS A 73 5.86 8.13 -6.76
CA LYS A 73 5.97 7.45 -8.06
C LYS A 73 6.25 5.96 -7.87
N ALA A 74 5.82 5.16 -8.83
CA ALA A 74 6.07 3.74 -8.83
C ALA A 74 7.56 3.44 -9.01
N MET A 75 8.07 2.55 -8.18
CA MET A 75 9.46 2.14 -8.11
C MET A 75 9.61 0.72 -8.65
N PRO A 76 10.80 0.38 -9.19
CA PRO A 76 11.08 -0.98 -9.61
C PRO A 76 11.07 -1.94 -8.40
N ILE A 77 10.61 -3.17 -8.63
CA ILE A 77 10.77 -4.26 -7.66
C ILE A 77 12.23 -4.71 -7.62
N LEU A 78 12.85 -4.61 -6.44
CA LEU A 78 14.24 -4.99 -6.19
C LEU A 78 14.30 -6.28 -5.37
N ASP A 79 15.35 -7.08 -5.55
CA ASP A 79 15.71 -8.18 -4.65
C ASP A 79 16.33 -7.66 -3.35
N LYS A 80 16.67 -8.56 -2.42
CA LYS A 80 17.29 -8.19 -1.13
C LYS A 80 18.68 -7.56 -1.24
N GLN A 81 19.34 -7.70 -2.39
CA GLN A 81 20.61 -7.04 -2.69
C GLN A 81 20.41 -5.68 -3.38
N GLY A 82 19.16 -5.18 -3.47
CA GLY A 82 18.84 -3.89 -4.10
C GLY A 82 18.92 -3.91 -5.62
N LYS A 83 18.99 -5.08 -6.25
CA LYS A 83 19.04 -5.22 -7.71
C LYS A 83 17.65 -5.50 -8.26
N GLN A 84 17.31 -4.87 -9.39
CA GLN A 84 16.02 -5.11 -10.02
C GLN A 84 15.85 -6.56 -10.48
N ILE A 85 14.75 -7.19 -10.06
CA ILE A 85 14.40 -8.57 -10.43
C ILE A 85 14.10 -8.63 -11.92
N SER A 86 14.85 -9.44 -12.66
CA SER A 86 14.80 -9.52 -14.13
C SER A 86 13.42 -9.93 -14.65
N ALA A 87 12.75 -10.88 -13.99
CA ALA A 87 11.42 -11.37 -14.37
C ALA A 87 10.33 -10.29 -14.28
N LEU A 88 10.50 -9.32 -13.37
CA LEU A 88 9.51 -8.29 -13.06
C LEU A 88 9.82 -6.94 -13.70
N ARG A 89 11.03 -6.78 -14.26
CA ARG A 89 11.50 -5.54 -14.88
C ARG A 89 10.55 -5.06 -15.99
N GLY A 90 10.09 -3.83 -15.85
CA GLY A 90 9.17 -3.20 -16.82
C GLY A 90 7.80 -3.87 -16.88
N LYS A 91 7.46 -4.71 -15.90
CA LYS A 91 6.16 -5.38 -15.77
C LYS A 91 5.44 -4.92 -14.51
N ILE A 92 6.15 -4.90 -13.38
CA ILE A 92 5.59 -4.62 -12.05
C ILE A 92 6.46 -3.58 -11.35
N GLY A 93 5.81 -2.66 -10.65
CA GLY A 93 6.41 -1.72 -9.71
C GLY A 93 5.61 -1.66 -8.42
N TYR A 94 6.07 -0.86 -7.46
CA TYR A 94 5.32 -0.56 -6.26
C TYR A 94 5.36 0.94 -5.92
N SER A 95 4.33 1.43 -5.25
CA SER A 95 4.31 2.78 -4.69
C SER A 95 3.71 2.78 -3.29
N TYR A 96 3.92 3.86 -2.54
CA TYR A 96 3.25 4.09 -1.27
C TYR A 96 2.24 5.21 -1.41
N VAL A 97 1.08 5.09 -0.75
CA VAL A 97 0.04 6.12 -0.77
C VAL A 97 -0.49 6.37 0.63
N VAL A 98 -0.76 7.65 0.93
CA VAL A 98 -1.52 8.09 2.09
C VAL A 98 -2.88 8.59 1.61
N SER A 99 -3.96 7.97 2.11
CA SER A 99 -5.33 8.22 1.65
C SER A 99 -6.37 7.71 2.67
N PRO A 100 -7.53 8.36 2.83
CA PRO A 100 -7.80 9.72 2.39
C PRO A 100 -7.07 10.73 3.28
N ILE A 101 -6.44 11.75 2.71
CA ILE A 101 -5.89 12.89 3.46
C ILE A 101 -7.01 13.86 3.81
N LYS A 102 -7.85 14.18 2.82
CA LYS A 102 -9.09 14.93 2.99
C LYS A 102 -10.27 14.13 2.45
N MET A 103 -11.42 14.32 3.07
CA MET A 103 -12.71 13.85 2.60
C MET A 103 -13.66 15.04 2.50
N ASN A 104 -14.20 15.30 1.31
CA ASN A 104 -15.05 16.46 1.02
C ASN A 104 -14.44 17.82 1.39
N GLY A 105 -13.11 17.93 1.30
CA GLY A 105 -12.36 19.16 1.59
C GLY A 105 -11.88 19.29 3.03
N GLU A 106 -12.40 18.48 3.95
CA GLU A 106 -12.01 18.44 5.37
C GLU A 106 -10.93 17.38 5.60
N LEU A 107 -10.04 17.60 6.58
CA LEU A 107 -9.05 16.59 6.95
C LEU A 107 -9.74 15.32 7.44
N SER A 108 -9.19 14.17 7.06
CA SER A 108 -9.72 12.89 7.49
C SER A 108 -9.07 12.44 8.80
N ASP A 109 -9.86 11.82 9.66
CA ASP A 109 -9.46 11.06 10.85
C ASP A 109 -9.27 9.56 10.56
N THR A 110 -9.51 9.14 9.31
CA THR A 110 -9.39 7.74 8.85
C THR A 110 -8.26 7.55 7.84
N VAL A 111 -7.24 8.42 7.92
CA VAL A 111 -6.06 8.39 7.06
C VAL A 111 -5.41 7.01 7.12
N SER A 112 -5.26 6.38 5.97
CA SER A 112 -4.58 5.10 5.83
C SER A 112 -3.30 5.27 5.03
N PHE A 113 -2.34 4.40 5.29
CA PHE A 113 -1.21 4.17 4.40
C PHE A 113 -1.38 2.82 3.72
N LEU A 114 -1.11 2.79 2.42
CA LEU A 114 -1.20 1.57 1.60
C LEU A 114 0.07 1.43 0.76
N ILE A 115 0.43 0.18 0.50
CA ILE A 115 1.43 -0.22 -0.48
C ILE A 115 0.66 -0.61 -1.74
N LEU A 116 0.92 0.05 -2.84
CA LEU A 116 0.31 -0.29 -4.13
C LEU A 116 1.29 -1.12 -4.93
N VAL A 117 0.92 -2.34 -5.31
CA VAL A 117 1.66 -3.09 -6.34
C VAL A 117 1.02 -2.75 -7.68
N GLU A 118 1.77 -2.15 -8.59
CA GLU A 118 1.26 -1.62 -9.85
C GLU A 118 1.79 -2.43 -11.03
N THR A 119 0.90 -2.79 -11.97
CA THR A 119 1.25 -3.49 -13.19
C THR A 119 1.26 -2.54 -14.38
N THR A 120 2.24 -2.70 -15.27
CA THR A 120 2.21 -2.10 -16.62
C THR A 120 1.30 -2.92 -17.53
N ALA A 121 1.03 -2.46 -18.75
CA ALA A 121 0.29 -3.25 -19.73
C ALA A 121 0.91 -4.64 -19.98
N LYS A 122 2.25 -4.76 -19.95
CA LYS A 122 2.93 -6.05 -20.08
C LYS A 122 2.75 -6.92 -18.84
N GLY A 123 2.85 -6.32 -17.66
CA GLY A 123 2.66 -7.01 -16.38
C GLY A 123 1.24 -7.51 -16.22
N ASP A 124 0.24 -6.68 -16.54
CA ASP A 124 -1.17 -7.08 -16.43
C ASP A 124 -1.52 -8.20 -17.42
N LEU A 125 -0.93 -8.25 -18.62
CA LEU A 125 -1.14 -9.38 -19.52
C LEU A 125 -0.60 -10.71 -18.97
N GLU A 126 0.38 -10.67 -18.05
CA GLU A 126 1.13 -11.84 -17.63
C GLU A 126 0.80 -12.30 -16.20
N TYR A 127 0.52 -11.37 -15.29
CA TYR A 127 0.41 -11.63 -13.86
C TYR A 127 -0.87 -11.08 -13.26
N ILE A 128 -1.36 -11.77 -12.22
CA ILE A 128 -2.27 -11.23 -11.21
C ILE A 128 -1.46 -11.13 -9.92
N VAL A 129 -1.52 -9.99 -9.24
CA VAL A 129 -0.92 -9.88 -7.91
C VAL A 129 -1.83 -10.59 -6.91
N ASP A 130 -1.27 -11.58 -6.23
CA ASP A 130 -2.01 -12.47 -5.34
C ASP A 130 -1.88 -11.99 -3.89
N ASP A 131 -0.65 -11.84 -3.41
CA ASP A 131 -0.36 -11.60 -2.00
C ASP A 131 0.93 -10.81 -1.75
N LEU A 132 1.01 -10.14 -0.59
CA LEU A 132 2.19 -9.41 -0.11
C LEU A 132 2.37 -9.64 1.40
N LYS A 133 3.53 -10.14 1.82
CA LYS A 133 3.87 -10.36 3.24
C LYS A 133 5.12 -9.60 3.62
N LEU A 134 5.10 -8.82 4.71
CA LEU A 134 6.33 -8.23 5.22
C LEU A 134 7.05 -9.25 6.10
N LYS A 135 8.35 -9.45 5.84
CA LYS A 135 9.20 -10.24 6.74
C LYS A 135 9.59 -9.37 7.91
N THR A 136 8.98 -9.62 9.06
CA THR A 136 9.33 -8.92 10.30
C THR A 136 10.13 -9.84 11.20
N ALA A 137 10.78 -9.28 12.21
CA ALA A 137 11.56 -10.03 13.17
C ALA A 137 10.79 -11.00 14.09
N GLY A 138 9.47 -10.92 14.08
CA GLY A 138 8.59 -11.78 14.86
C GLY A 138 7.93 -12.81 13.94
N ASP A 139 6.60 -12.87 13.98
CA ASP A 139 5.84 -13.55 12.94
C ASP A 139 5.84 -12.66 11.68
N ASP A 140 5.90 -13.28 10.50
CA ASP A 140 5.72 -12.54 9.25
C ASP A 140 4.39 -11.78 9.30
N LEU A 141 4.45 -10.47 9.05
CA LEU A 141 3.27 -9.64 9.03
C LEU A 141 2.61 -9.85 7.66
N GLU A 142 1.66 -10.77 7.61
CA GLU A 142 0.81 -10.95 6.44
C GLU A 142 0.00 -9.67 6.25
N ILE A 143 0.44 -8.82 5.31
CA ILE A 143 -0.37 -7.69 4.85
C ILE A 143 -1.41 -8.29 3.93
N LYS A 144 -2.47 -8.83 4.55
CA LYS A 144 -3.58 -9.40 3.81
C LYS A 144 -3.96 -8.41 2.73
N ASN A 145 -3.93 -8.88 1.48
CA ASN A 145 -4.67 -8.25 0.39
C ASN A 145 -6.06 -8.00 0.98
N SER A 146 -6.39 -6.75 1.25
CA SER A 146 -7.62 -6.53 2.00
C SER A 146 -8.68 -7.10 1.07
N VAL A 147 -9.42 -8.12 1.53
CA VAL A 147 -10.53 -8.73 0.77
C VAL A 147 -11.57 -7.66 0.35
N LEU A 148 -11.38 -6.43 0.86
CA LEU A 148 -12.15 -5.21 0.78
C LEU A 148 -11.69 -4.21 -0.29
N LEU A 149 -10.44 -4.29 -0.78
CA LEU A 149 -9.90 -3.35 -1.77
C LEU A 149 -9.55 -4.09 -3.06
N PRO A 150 -10.47 -4.13 -4.04
CA PRO A 150 -10.22 -4.79 -5.31
C PRO A 150 -9.15 -4.02 -6.11
N PRO A 151 -8.49 -4.69 -7.07
CA PRO A 151 -7.61 -4.02 -8.01
C PRO A 151 -8.34 -2.89 -8.73
N GLU A 152 -7.68 -1.75 -8.90
CA GLU A 152 -8.24 -0.57 -9.56
C GLU A 152 -7.37 -0.09 -10.73
N PRO A 153 -7.92 0.69 -11.67
CA PRO A 153 -7.11 1.33 -12.70
C PRO A 153 -6.03 2.23 -12.07
N SER A 154 -4.77 2.01 -12.45
CA SER A 154 -3.69 2.90 -12.00
C SER A 154 -3.87 4.29 -12.62
N ARG A 155 -3.50 5.31 -11.85
CA ARG A 155 -3.52 6.72 -12.25
C ARG A 155 -2.14 7.25 -12.65
N GLU A 156 -1.13 6.38 -12.66
CA GLU A 156 0.23 6.73 -13.05
C GLU A 156 0.51 6.34 -14.49
N TYR A 157 1.11 7.26 -15.27
CA TYR A 157 1.48 6.99 -16.64
C TYR A 157 2.45 5.80 -16.73
N GLY A 158 2.15 4.85 -17.61
CA GLY A 158 2.94 3.62 -17.78
C GLY A 158 2.41 2.42 -16.99
N TYR A 159 1.50 2.64 -16.03
CA TYR A 159 0.82 1.60 -15.25
C TYR A 159 -0.66 1.52 -15.63
N VAL A 160 -1.26 0.34 -15.48
CA VAL A 160 -2.64 0.06 -15.89
C VAL A 160 -3.51 -0.43 -14.73
N THR A 161 -2.96 -1.19 -13.80
CA THR A 161 -3.69 -1.71 -12.64
C THR A 161 -2.88 -1.53 -11.37
N SER A 162 -3.55 -1.14 -10.30
CA SER A 162 -3.02 -0.99 -8.95
C SER A 162 -3.68 -2.01 -8.03
N TYR A 163 -2.88 -2.76 -7.31
CA TYR A 163 -3.30 -3.74 -6.32
C TYR A 163 -2.96 -3.18 -4.93
N PRO A 164 -3.96 -2.65 -4.20
CA PRO A 164 -3.72 -2.05 -2.90
C PRO A 164 -3.53 -3.11 -1.82
N PHE A 165 -2.36 -3.09 -1.18
CA PHE A 165 -2.03 -3.86 0.01
C PHE A 165 -1.98 -2.94 1.22
N GLY A 166 -2.64 -3.37 2.27
CA GLY A 166 -2.80 -2.59 3.49
C GLY A 166 -4.26 -2.51 3.91
N MET A 167 -4.43 -2.20 5.18
CA MET A 167 -5.63 -1.68 5.83
C MET A 167 -5.13 -0.58 6.77
N LEU A 168 -5.98 0.42 7.11
CA LEU A 168 -5.79 1.40 8.20
C LEU A 168 -4.57 1.02 9.04
N ILE A 169 -3.42 1.68 8.84
CA ILE A 169 -2.15 1.22 9.45
C ILE A 169 -2.45 0.93 10.91
N SER A 170 -2.40 -0.34 11.25
CA SER A 170 -2.27 -0.73 12.63
C SER A 170 -0.82 -0.44 12.99
N ASP A 171 -0.56 0.00 14.21
CA ASP A 171 0.78 0.40 14.65
C ASP A 171 1.88 -0.57 14.20
N GLU A 172 1.56 -1.86 14.07
CA GLU A 172 2.45 -2.90 13.59
C GLU A 172 3.08 -2.64 12.20
N VAL A 173 2.34 -2.14 11.21
CA VAL A 173 2.90 -1.88 9.87
C VAL A 173 3.90 -0.73 9.91
N ARG A 174 3.56 0.37 10.59
CA ARG A 174 4.47 1.51 10.77
C ARG A 174 5.70 1.07 11.56
N LEU A 175 5.50 0.39 12.69
CA LEU A 175 6.58 -0.11 13.53
C LEU A 175 7.51 -1.06 12.77
N ALA A 176 6.97 -1.90 11.89
CA ALA A 176 7.79 -2.77 11.04
C ALA A 176 8.74 -1.94 10.16
N PHE A 177 8.24 -0.89 9.48
CA PHE A 177 9.10 0.01 8.70
C PHE A 177 10.09 0.78 9.58
N ASP A 178 9.67 1.29 10.74
CA ASP A 178 10.55 2.03 11.67
C ASP A 178 11.70 1.15 12.21
N HIS A 179 11.46 -0.15 12.42
CA HIS A 179 12.49 -1.09 12.86
C HIS A 179 13.60 -1.32 11.83
N THR A 180 13.41 -0.86 10.59
CA THR A 180 14.48 -0.87 9.56
C THR A 180 15.42 0.33 9.67
N TYR A 181 15.13 1.31 10.54
CA TYR A 181 16.03 2.39 10.89
C TYR A 181 17.03 1.91 11.96
N ILE A 182 18.23 1.56 11.52
CA ILE A 182 19.26 0.92 12.36
C ILE A 182 20.53 1.77 12.28
N ASN A 183 21.10 2.10 13.45
CA ASN A 183 22.36 2.86 13.57
C ASN A 183 22.37 4.20 12.81
N GLY A 184 21.22 4.88 12.74
CA GLY A 184 21.10 6.17 12.05
C GLY A 184 20.79 6.08 10.56
N GLU A 185 20.64 4.87 10.02
CA GLU A 185 20.48 4.62 8.59
C GLU A 185 19.21 3.80 8.29
N TRP A 186 18.56 4.11 7.18
CA TRP A 186 17.40 3.37 6.70
C TRP A 186 17.83 2.17 5.86
N ASN A 187 17.28 1.01 6.19
CA ASN A 187 17.45 -0.23 5.45
C ASN A 187 16.16 -0.61 4.73
N TYR A 188 16.24 -1.44 3.68
CA TYR A 188 15.03 -1.94 3.03
C TYR A 188 14.25 -2.87 3.96
N MET A 189 12.92 -2.78 3.92
CA MET A 189 12.02 -3.79 4.45
C MET A 189 11.96 -4.98 3.48
N ILE A 190 12.25 -6.19 3.95
CA ILE A 190 12.11 -7.39 3.13
C ILE A 190 10.65 -7.85 3.13
N ALA A 191 10.16 -8.27 1.98
CA ALA A 191 8.80 -8.77 1.81
C ALA A 191 8.75 -9.94 0.82
N GLU A 192 7.67 -10.71 0.87
CA GLU A 192 7.34 -11.73 -0.13
C GLU A 192 6.18 -11.23 -0.99
N LEU A 193 6.42 -11.14 -2.30
CA LEU A 193 5.40 -10.80 -3.29
C LEU A 193 5.02 -12.06 -4.05
N THR A 194 3.76 -12.48 -3.92
CA THR A 194 3.23 -13.64 -4.65
C THR A 194 2.43 -13.18 -5.86
N LEU A 195 2.79 -13.74 -7.02
CA LEU A 195 2.18 -13.45 -8.31
C LEU A 195 1.63 -14.73 -8.92
N LYS A 196 0.42 -14.64 -9.46
CA LYS A 196 -0.17 -15.71 -10.26
C LYS A 196 0.07 -15.46 -11.74
N ASN A 197 0.79 -16.35 -12.41
CA ASN A 197 0.96 -16.29 -13.85
C ASN A 197 -0.38 -16.61 -14.56
N LYS A 198 -0.89 -15.68 -15.36
CA LYS A 198 -2.19 -15.82 -16.06
C LYS A 198 -2.20 -16.98 -17.07
N LYS A 199 -1.05 -17.32 -17.68
CA LYS A 199 -0.97 -18.39 -18.69
C LYS A 199 -0.85 -19.78 -18.06
N THR A 200 0.05 -19.93 -17.09
CA THR A 200 0.35 -21.24 -16.49
C THR A 200 -0.49 -21.53 -15.26
N GLN A 201 -1.18 -20.52 -14.72
CA GLN A 201 -1.93 -20.55 -13.45
C GLN A 201 -1.06 -20.87 -12.22
N ARG A 202 0.27 -20.86 -12.36
CA ARG A 202 1.21 -21.11 -11.26
C ARG A 202 1.39 -19.85 -10.41
N LEU A 203 1.55 -20.08 -9.11
CA LEU A 203 1.99 -19.06 -8.16
C LEU A 203 3.52 -19.02 -8.13
N GLU A 204 4.07 -17.82 -8.17
CA GLU A 204 5.49 -17.53 -8.06
C GLU A 204 5.67 -16.49 -6.96
N THR A 205 6.51 -16.81 -5.97
CA THR A 205 6.79 -15.91 -4.85
C THR A 205 8.21 -15.36 -4.98
N TYR A 206 8.32 -14.04 -4.85
CA TYR A 206 9.56 -13.30 -4.96
C TYR A 206 9.88 -12.65 -3.62
N GLU A 207 11.11 -12.82 -3.13
CA GLU A 207 11.64 -12.02 -2.03
C GLU A 207 12.06 -10.65 -2.59
N ILE A 208 11.44 -9.59 -2.07
CA ILE A 208 11.56 -8.22 -2.58
C ILE A 208 11.98 -7.24 -1.48
N SER A 209 12.54 -6.12 -1.90
CA SER A 209 12.93 -5.00 -1.03
C SER A 209 11.99 -3.81 -1.21
N LEU A 210 11.42 -3.34 -0.10
CA LEU A 210 10.54 -2.17 0.00
C LEU A 210 11.29 -1.02 0.70
N ASN A 211 11.35 0.16 0.07
CA ASN A 211 12.15 1.28 0.57
C ASN A 211 11.50 1.95 1.78
N SER A 212 11.96 1.61 2.99
CA SER A 212 11.44 2.15 4.23
C SER A 212 11.64 3.66 4.40
N LYS A 213 12.76 4.20 3.90
CA LYS A 213 13.01 5.65 3.93
C LYS A 213 11.89 6.40 3.23
N PHE A 214 11.39 5.86 2.12
CA PHE A 214 10.37 6.52 1.32
C PHE A 214 8.98 6.51 1.96
N VAL A 215 8.67 5.52 2.78
CA VAL A 215 7.47 5.54 3.64
C VAL A 215 7.54 6.77 4.54
N HIS A 216 8.67 6.93 5.20
CA HIS A 216 8.90 8.01 6.14
C HIS A 216 8.94 9.40 5.48
N ASP A 217 9.62 9.53 4.32
CA ASP A 217 9.64 10.76 3.53
C ASP A 217 8.21 11.15 3.09
N LEU A 218 7.36 10.18 2.69
CA LEU A 218 5.97 10.43 2.33
C LEU A 218 5.15 10.91 3.53
N LEU A 219 5.27 10.27 4.69
CA LEU A 219 4.55 10.69 5.90
C LEU A 219 4.99 12.08 6.36
N LYS A 220 6.29 12.39 6.31
CA LYS A 220 6.80 13.73 6.60
C LYS A 220 6.26 14.78 5.66
N GLU A 221 6.20 14.48 4.37
CA GLU A 221 5.68 15.41 3.36
C GLU A 221 4.18 15.67 3.56
N VAL A 222 3.39 14.63 3.84
CA VAL A 222 1.95 14.79 4.16
C VAL A 222 1.78 15.64 5.42
N ALA A 223 2.52 15.35 6.48
CA ALA A 223 2.46 16.11 7.72
C ALA A 223 2.93 17.57 7.56
N ARG A 224 3.85 17.85 6.63
CA ARG A 224 4.28 19.21 6.30
C ARG A 224 3.19 19.99 5.58
N LEU A 225 2.47 19.34 4.67
CA LEU A 225 1.37 19.94 3.91
C LEU A 225 0.09 20.10 4.73
N TYR A 226 -0.12 19.21 5.71
CA TYR A 226 -1.32 19.16 6.55
C TYR A 226 -0.93 18.99 8.03
N PRO A 227 -0.42 20.03 8.70
CA PRO A 227 0.12 19.90 10.06
C PRO A 227 -0.87 19.30 11.08
N ASP A 228 -2.14 19.68 10.99
CA ASP A 228 -3.21 19.24 11.90
C ASP A 228 -3.57 17.75 11.72
N ILE A 229 -3.11 17.10 10.64
CA ILE A 229 -3.35 15.67 10.40
C ILE A 229 -2.70 14.79 11.48
N LYS A 230 -1.66 15.29 12.16
CA LYS A 230 -0.98 14.57 13.23
C LYS A 230 -1.85 14.36 14.46
N GLU A 231 -2.76 15.29 14.74
CA GLU A 231 -3.68 15.19 15.86
C GLU A 231 -4.81 14.20 15.55
N LEU A 232 -5.22 14.13 14.29
CA LEU A 232 -6.32 13.29 13.81
C LEU A 232 -5.90 11.84 13.52
N ALA A 233 -4.69 11.64 13.03
CA ALA A 233 -4.13 10.33 12.67
C ALA A 233 -2.81 10.09 13.41
N PHE A 234 -2.86 10.25 14.73
CA PHE A 234 -1.68 10.21 15.62
C PHE A 234 -0.82 8.97 15.40
N ASP A 235 -1.42 7.78 15.36
CA ASP A 235 -0.72 6.50 15.23
C ASP A 235 0.16 6.43 13.96
N LEU A 236 -0.22 7.15 12.89
CA LEU A 236 0.50 7.17 11.62
C LEU A 236 1.64 8.20 11.59
N PHE A 237 1.45 9.37 12.22
CA PHE A 237 2.37 10.50 12.09
C PHE A 237 3.18 10.79 13.36
N ASN A 238 2.92 10.07 14.46
CA ASN A 238 3.68 10.22 15.69
C ASN A 238 5.09 9.60 15.56
N ASP A 239 6.06 10.21 16.24
CA ASP A 239 7.44 9.72 16.37
C ASP A 239 8.19 9.42 15.04
N LEU A 240 7.79 10.07 13.94
CA LEU A 240 8.52 10.00 12.67
C LEU A 240 9.99 10.38 12.89
N LYS A 241 10.89 9.40 12.67
CA LYS A 241 12.35 9.50 12.88
C LYS A 241 13.07 10.62 12.13
#